data_AF-A0AAE6BV54-F1
#
_entry.id   AF-A0AAE6BV54-F1
#
_cell.length_a   1.000
_cell.length_b   1.000
_cell.length_c   1.000
_cell.angle_alpha   90.00
_cell.angle_beta   90.00
_cell.angle_gamma   90.00
#
_symmetry.space_group_name_H-M   'P 1'
#
loop_
_entity.id
_entity.type
_entity.pdbx_description
1 polymer ?
#
loop_
_entity_poly.entity_id
_entity_poly.type
_entity_poly.pdbx_seq_one_letter_code
_entity_poly.pdbx_strand_id
1 'polypeptide(L)'
;MRNKLSIYCGFISLSFSLITLALFFVKVKASSVVDISTFIGVMGAFIGISVTLLIGYQIFNVLDFRNKLSQLESLRKELEHQREETNSINLQQQEGFNIILARLYHKDCLQTLNAVLSLMQAIPYSLSMPQKAEGYTWLLDELKEYMLEVTMVSFGSGTPEFFKKAVKEFKSIFDPIDNEIKEHQNFIYIKDKYTQLIDDFNIRLHNIATFKNVDLTEMTKAIPFPDYKYDD
;
A
#
# COMPACT_ATOMS: atom_id res chain seq x y z
N MET A 1 10.39 19.98 -31.57
CA MET A 1 9.40 20.96 -32.08
C MET A 1 10.02 22.32 -32.45
N ARG A 2 10.93 22.87 -31.64
CA ARG A 2 11.61 24.17 -31.86
C ARG A 2 12.26 24.33 -33.25
N ASN A 3 12.89 23.27 -33.79
CA ASN A 3 13.52 23.31 -35.12
C ASN A 3 12.51 23.40 -36.28
N LYS A 4 11.33 22.79 -36.18
CA LYS A 4 10.33 22.86 -37.26
C LYS A 4 9.73 24.26 -37.37
N LEU A 5 9.40 24.88 -36.23
CA LEU A 5 8.90 26.27 -36.19
C LEU A 5 9.95 27.27 -36.72
N SER A 6 11.23 27.07 -36.39
CA SER A 6 12.34 27.88 -36.93
C SER A 6 12.47 27.75 -38.44
N ILE A 7 12.24 26.55 -39.00
CA ILE A 7 12.28 26.32 -40.45
C ILE A 7 11.09 27.01 -41.13
N TYR A 8 9.88 26.90 -40.58
CA TYR A 8 8.71 27.60 -41.13
C TYR A 8 8.84 29.12 -41.05
N CYS A 9 9.34 29.66 -39.93
CA CYS A 9 9.61 31.09 -39.79
C CYS A 9 10.70 31.57 -40.76
N GLY A 10 11.73 30.75 -40.99
CA GLY A 10 12.76 30.98 -42.01
C GLY A 10 12.20 31.03 -43.42
N PHE A 11 11.30 30.12 -43.79
CA PHE A 11 10.62 30.13 -45.09
C PHE A 11 9.77 31.38 -45.30
N ILE A 12 9.01 31.80 -44.27
CA ILE A 12 8.18 33.01 -44.32
C ILE A 12 9.05 34.26 -44.50
N SER A 13 10.16 34.36 -43.75
CA SER A 13 11.11 35.47 -43.87
C SER A 13 11.77 35.53 -45.25
N LEU A 14 12.10 34.37 -45.83
CA LEU A 14 12.72 34.27 -47.14
C LEU A 14 11.76 34.68 -48.25
N SER A 15 10.50 34.25 -48.18
CA SER A 15 9.44 34.72 -49.08
C SER A 15 9.22 36.23 -48.98
N PHE A 16 9.32 36.82 -47.78
CA PHE A 16 9.21 38.27 -47.57
C PHE A 16 10.33 39.05 -48.28
N SER A 17 11.57 38.58 -48.16
CA SER A 17 12.72 39.19 -48.84
C SER A 17 12.54 39.14 -50.36
N LEU A 18 12.02 38.03 -50.90
CA LEU A 18 11.77 37.84 -52.33
C LEU A 18 10.65 38.75 -52.86
N ILE A 19 9.54 38.88 -52.13
CA ILE A 19 8.42 39.75 -52.51
C ILE A 19 8.83 41.22 -52.48
N THR A 20 9.57 41.64 -51.46
CA THR A 20 10.05 43.02 -51.33
C THR A 20 11.04 43.36 -52.44
N LEU A 21 11.93 42.43 -52.78
CA LEU A 21 12.86 42.56 -53.90
C LEU A 21 12.12 42.67 -55.25
N ALA A 22 11.12 41.81 -55.48
CA ALA A 22 10.33 41.84 -56.71
C ALA A 22 9.54 43.15 -56.86
N LEU A 23 8.93 43.65 -55.79
CA LEU A 23 8.23 44.95 -55.78
C LEU A 23 9.18 46.13 -56.04
N PHE A 24 10.42 46.05 -55.55
CA PHE A 24 11.45 47.07 -55.80
C PHE A 24 11.83 47.12 -57.29
N PHE A 25 11.97 45.97 -57.94
CA PHE A 25 12.27 45.90 -59.39
C PHE A 25 11.06 46.31 -60.27
N VAL A 26 9.83 46.01 -59.86
CA VAL A 26 8.61 46.44 -60.59
C VAL A 26 8.47 47.97 -60.60
N LYS A 27 9.02 48.68 -59.61
CA LYS A 27 9.03 50.15 -59.51
C LYS A 27 9.91 50.84 -60.58
N VAL A 28 10.79 50.11 -61.28
CA VAL A 28 11.75 50.68 -62.26
C VAL A 28 11.13 50.91 -63.64
N LYS A 29 9.88 50.48 -63.92
CA LYS A 29 9.16 50.86 -65.15
C LYS A 29 8.32 52.12 -64.92
N ALA A 30 8.58 53.15 -65.72
CA ALA A 30 8.10 54.53 -65.61
C ALA A 30 6.58 54.78 -65.79
N SER A 31 5.71 53.79 -65.57
CA SER A 31 4.25 53.99 -65.57
C SER A 31 3.56 52.88 -64.77
N SER A 32 3.65 52.93 -63.45
CA SER A 32 2.98 51.96 -62.57
C SER A 32 2.25 52.68 -61.44
N VAL A 33 0.92 52.50 -61.42
CA VAL A 33 -0.06 53.05 -60.48
C VAL A 33 0.00 52.24 -59.18
N VAL A 34 1.09 52.35 -58.43
CA VAL A 34 1.18 51.75 -57.08
C VAL A 34 1.53 52.87 -56.11
N ASP A 35 0.48 53.40 -55.48
CA ASP A 35 0.55 54.45 -54.47
C ASP A 35 0.96 53.87 -53.11
N ILE A 36 1.48 54.72 -52.21
CA ILE A 36 1.94 54.36 -50.86
C ILE A 36 0.83 53.66 -50.07
N SER A 37 -0.41 54.05 -50.31
CA SER A 37 -1.64 53.44 -49.78
C SER A 37 -1.75 51.94 -50.09
N THR A 38 -1.41 51.51 -51.32
CA THR A 38 -1.42 50.09 -51.73
C THR A 38 -0.34 49.29 -51.02
N PHE A 39 0.85 49.86 -50.81
CA PHE A 39 1.94 49.21 -50.07
C PHE A 39 1.59 49.00 -48.59
N ILE A 40 1.01 50.02 -47.94
CA ILE A 40 0.54 49.94 -46.56
C ILE A 40 -0.55 48.87 -46.41
N GLY A 41 -1.47 48.77 -47.39
CA GLY A 41 -2.50 47.74 -47.42
C GLY A 41 -1.93 46.31 -47.47
N VAL A 42 -0.92 46.06 -48.32
CA VAL A 42 -0.26 44.74 -48.43
C VAL A 42 0.49 44.39 -47.13
N MET A 43 1.21 45.35 -46.54
CA MET A 43 1.89 45.15 -45.26
C MET A 43 0.91 44.87 -44.11
N GLY A 44 -0.21 45.61 -44.06
CA GLY A 44 -1.27 45.42 -43.06
C GLY A 44 -1.93 44.04 -43.16
N ALA A 45 -2.24 43.57 -44.38
CA ALA A 45 -2.78 42.24 -44.61
C ALA A 45 -1.82 41.14 -44.14
N PHE A 46 -0.52 41.31 -44.38
CA PHE A 46 0.50 40.33 -43.99
C PHE A 46 0.71 40.27 -42.47
N ILE A 47 0.71 41.42 -41.80
CA ILE A 47 0.74 41.49 -40.33
C ILE A 47 -0.50 40.79 -39.76
N GLY A 48 -1.68 41.06 -40.31
CA GLY A 48 -2.93 40.42 -39.89
C GLY A 48 -2.88 38.90 -39.99
N ILE A 49 -2.41 38.36 -41.12
CA ILE A 49 -2.24 36.91 -41.33
C ILE A 49 -1.21 36.33 -40.34
N SER A 50 -0.08 37.00 -40.14
CA SER A 50 0.99 36.53 -39.27
C SER A 50 0.58 36.49 -37.80
N VAL A 51 -0.09 37.55 -37.32
CA VAL A 51 -0.61 37.63 -35.95
C VAL A 51 -1.69 36.58 -35.72
N THR A 52 -2.58 36.37 -36.68
CA THR A 52 -3.65 35.35 -36.59
C THR A 52 -3.07 33.94 -36.51
N LEU A 53 -2.06 33.61 -37.32
CA LEU A 53 -1.37 32.31 -37.26
C LEU A 53 -0.63 32.10 -35.93
N LEU A 54 0.00 33.15 -35.39
CA LEU A 54 0.77 33.09 -34.15
C LEU A 54 -0.15 32.89 -32.93
N ILE A 55 -1.25 33.65 -32.87
CA ILE A 55 -2.29 33.50 -31.83
C ILE A 55 -2.96 32.14 -31.95
N GLY A 56 -3.31 31.70 -33.16
CA GLY A 56 -3.89 30.38 -33.41
C GLY A 56 -2.98 29.24 -32.93
N TYR A 57 -1.67 29.34 -33.17
CA TYR A 57 -0.69 28.38 -32.68
C TYR A 57 -0.59 28.37 -31.15
N GLN A 58 -0.56 29.55 -30.51
CA GLN A 58 -0.53 29.67 -29.05
C GLN A 58 -1.79 29.06 -28.41
N ILE A 59 -2.97 29.35 -28.95
CA ILE A 59 -4.24 28.79 -28.48
C ILE A 59 -4.24 27.26 -28.62
N PHE A 60 -3.85 26.74 -29.79
CA PHE A 60 -3.79 25.30 -30.02
C PHE A 60 -2.84 24.60 -29.03
N ASN A 61 -1.64 25.16 -28.83
CA ASN A 61 -0.63 24.57 -27.94
C ASN A 61 -1.07 24.63 -26.47
N VAL A 62 -1.74 25.71 -26.03
CA VAL A 62 -2.31 25.82 -24.68
C VAL A 62 -3.45 24.81 -24.48
N LEU A 63 -4.33 24.63 -25.48
CA LEU A 63 -5.40 23.64 -25.43
C LEU A 63 -4.85 22.21 -25.37
N ASP A 64 -3.87 21.88 -26.22
CA ASP A 64 -3.19 20.59 -26.23
C ASP A 64 -2.48 20.32 -24.88
N PHE A 65 -1.82 21.34 -24.32
CA PHE A 65 -1.19 21.22 -23.00
C PHE A 65 -2.21 20.97 -21.89
N ARG A 66 -3.35 21.69 -21.88
CA ARG A 66 -4.43 21.47 -20.90
C ARG A 66 -5.02 20.07 -21.01
N ASN A 67 -5.25 19.58 -22.22
CA ASN A 67 -5.76 18.23 -22.46
C ASN A 67 -4.77 17.16 -21.97
N LYS A 68 -3.48 17.35 -22.22
CA LYS A 68 -2.43 16.46 -21.69
C LYS A 68 -2.35 16.50 -20.17
N LEU A 69 -2.50 17.68 -19.57
CA LEU A 69 -2.52 17.84 -18.11
C LEU A 69 -3.71 17.10 -17.49
N SER A 70 -4.91 17.23 -18.06
CA SER A 70 -6.09 16.50 -17.56
C SER A 70 -5.95 14.98 -17.71
N GLN A 71 -5.33 14.50 -18.79
CA GLN A 71 -5.05 13.07 -18.98
C GLN A 71 -4.03 12.55 -17.96
N LEU A 72 -3.01 13.35 -17.63
CA LEU A 72 -2.05 13.01 -16.58
C LEU A 72 -2.71 12.97 -15.19
N GLU A 73 -3.58 13.91 -14.88
CA GLU A 73 -4.34 13.90 -13.62
C GLU A 73 -5.25 12.67 -13.51
N SER A 74 -5.97 12.31 -14.57
CA SER A 74 -6.79 11.10 -14.57
C SER A 74 -5.95 9.84 -14.43
N LEU A 75 -4.80 9.76 -15.10
CA LEU A 75 -3.90 8.61 -15.03
C LEU A 75 -3.27 8.49 -13.63
N ARG A 76 -2.93 9.61 -12.98
CA ARG A 76 -2.44 9.58 -11.59
C ARG A 76 -3.49 9.07 -10.63
N LYS A 77 -4.73 9.55 -10.74
CA LYS A 77 -5.84 9.08 -9.91
C LYS A 77 -6.08 7.58 -10.08
N GLU A 78 -6.06 7.10 -11.32
CA GLU A 78 -6.20 5.68 -11.63
C GLU A 78 -5.04 4.86 -11.03
N LEU A 79 -3.80 5.36 -11.12
CA LEU A 79 -2.63 4.68 -10.55
C LEU A 79 -2.67 4.66 -9.01
N GLU A 80 -3.10 5.76 -8.39
CA GLU A 80 -3.33 5.83 -6.94
C GLU A 80 -4.39 4.80 -6.51
N HIS A 81 -5.52 4.75 -7.22
CA HIS A 81 -6.58 3.77 -6.98
C HIS A 81 -6.09 2.32 -7.13
N GLN A 82 -5.41 1.98 -8.24
CA GLN A 82 -4.85 0.65 -8.46
C GLN A 82 -3.81 0.25 -7.41
N ARG A 83 -3.03 1.22 -6.91
CA ARG A 83 -2.07 1.00 -5.83
C ARG A 83 -2.78 0.70 -4.52
N GLU A 84 -3.83 1.44 -4.19
CA GLU A 84 -4.65 1.20 -3.00
C GLU A 84 -5.35 -0.16 -3.06
N GLU A 85 -5.92 -0.52 -4.22
CA GLU A 85 -6.51 -1.85 -4.45
C GLU A 85 -5.46 -2.96 -4.31
N THR A 86 -4.29 -2.82 -4.96
CA THR A 86 -3.21 -3.82 -4.86
C THR A 86 -2.74 -3.99 -3.42
N ASN A 87 -2.58 -2.89 -2.69
CA ASN A 87 -2.17 -2.93 -1.28
C ASN A 87 -3.24 -3.62 -0.42
N SER A 88 -4.51 -3.29 -0.59
CA SER A 88 -5.59 -3.92 0.18
C SER A 88 -5.72 -5.42 -0.14
N ILE A 89 -5.57 -5.82 -1.41
CA ILE A 89 -5.51 -7.23 -1.82
C ILE A 89 -4.31 -7.93 -1.16
N ASN A 90 -3.13 -7.32 -1.17
CA ASN A 90 -1.95 -7.92 -0.56
C ASN A 90 -2.13 -8.13 0.95
N LEU A 91 -2.63 -7.13 1.67
CA LEU A 91 -2.96 -7.23 3.09
C LEU A 91 -3.97 -8.34 3.36
N GLN A 92 -5.06 -8.40 2.58
CA GLN A 92 -6.08 -9.44 2.70
C GLN A 92 -5.52 -10.84 2.40
N GLN A 93 -4.59 -10.97 1.45
CA GLN A 93 -3.91 -12.23 1.14
C GLN A 93 -3.00 -12.67 2.29
N GLN A 94 -2.21 -11.76 2.87
CA GLN A 94 -1.33 -12.08 4.00
C GLN A 94 -2.13 -12.46 5.25
N GLU A 95 -3.19 -11.72 5.55
CA GLU A 95 -4.13 -12.04 6.62
C GLU A 95 -4.74 -13.43 6.40
N GLY A 96 -5.34 -13.65 5.22
CA GLY A 96 -5.98 -14.92 4.87
C GLY A 96 -5.03 -16.11 4.88
N PHE A 97 -3.81 -15.93 4.37
CA PHE A 97 -2.77 -16.97 4.36
C PHE A 97 -2.41 -17.39 5.78
N ASN A 98 -2.16 -16.44 6.67
CA ASN A 98 -1.81 -16.72 8.07
C ASN A 98 -2.97 -17.38 8.85
N ILE A 99 -4.22 -16.96 8.62
CA ILE A 99 -5.41 -17.61 9.21
C ILE A 99 -5.52 -19.07 8.73
N ILE A 100 -5.39 -19.31 7.43
CA ILE A 100 -5.47 -20.66 6.86
C ILE A 100 -4.34 -21.54 7.41
N LEU A 101 -3.13 -21.00 7.50
CA LEU A 101 -1.97 -21.70 8.04
C LEU A 101 -2.18 -22.04 9.52
N ALA A 102 -2.71 -21.11 10.32
CA ALA A 102 -3.04 -21.34 11.72
C ALA A 102 -4.06 -22.49 11.89
N ARG A 103 -5.13 -22.47 11.09
CA ARG A 103 -6.15 -23.54 11.08
C ARG A 103 -5.61 -24.88 10.59
N LEU A 104 -4.62 -24.87 9.71
CA LEU A 104 -3.95 -26.09 9.25
C LEU A 104 -3.12 -26.70 10.39
N TYR A 105 -2.37 -25.87 11.11
CA TYR A 105 -1.60 -26.29 12.28
C TYR A 105 -2.48 -26.75 13.43
N HIS A 106 -3.62 -26.10 13.66
CA HIS A 106 -4.56 -26.45 14.73
C HIS A 106 -5.11 -27.88 14.62
N LYS A 107 -5.18 -28.44 13.40
CA LYS A 107 -5.59 -29.84 13.19
C LYS A 107 -4.60 -30.87 13.73
N ASP A 108 -3.36 -30.47 14.01
CA ASP A 108 -2.31 -31.32 14.55
C ASP A 108 -1.96 -30.89 15.97
N CYS A 109 -2.21 -31.76 16.95
CA CYS A 109 -1.99 -31.46 18.37
C CYS A 109 -0.51 -31.19 18.73
N LEU A 110 0.43 -31.55 17.85
CA LEU A 110 1.86 -31.24 18.02
C LEU A 110 2.23 -29.85 17.48
N GLN A 111 1.31 -29.17 16.78
CA GLN A 111 1.56 -27.90 16.11
C GLN A 111 0.73 -26.74 16.70
N THR A 112 0.12 -26.93 17.87
CA THR A 112 -0.67 -25.90 18.56
C THR A 112 0.10 -24.60 18.78
N LEU A 113 1.41 -24.67 19.09
CA LEU A 113 2.25 -23.48 19.23
C LEU A 113 2.38 -22.70 17.91
N ASN A 114 2.54 -23.41 16.79
CA ASN A 114 2.59 -22.79 15.46
C ASN A 114 1.23 -22.21 15.07
N ALA A 115 0.13 -22.86 15.45
CA ALA A 115 -1.21 -22.34 15.24
C ALA A 115 -1.40 -20.97 15.93
N VAL A 116 -0.96 -20.85 17.19
CA VAL A 116 -0.99 -19.57 17.94
C VAL A 116 -0.15 -18.51 17.23
N LEU A 117 1.11 -18.82 16.87
CA LEU A 117 2.00 -17.85 16.24
C LEU A 117 1.47 -17.38 14.88
N SER A 118 1.00 -18.30 14.04
CA SER A 118 0.43 -17.96 12.73
C SER A 118 -0.83 -17.10 12.86
N LEU A 119 -1.69 -17.36 13.85
CA LEU A 119 -2.89 -16.55 14.06
C LEU A 119 -2.55 -15.15 14.59
N MET A 120 -1.54 -15.04 15.46
CA MET A 120 -1.01 -13.73 15.87
C MET A 120 -0.44 -12.95 14.68
N GLN A 121 0.29 -13.61 13.76
CA GLN A 121 0.82 -12.97 12.55
C GLN A 121 -0.27 -12.44 11.61
N ALA A 122 -1.50 -12.94 11.68
CA ALA A 122 -2.62 -12.39 10.92
C ALA A 122 -3.12 -11.04 11.48
N ILE A 123 -2.92 -10.77 12.78
CA ILE A 123 -3.49 -9.60 13.46
C ILE A 123 -3.00 -8.27 12.88
N PRO A 124 -1.68 -8.02 12.67
CA PRO A 124 -1.20 -6.76 12.11
C PRO A 124 -1.82 -6.44 10.73
N TYR A 125 -1.96 -7.47 9.88
CA TYR A 125 -2.61 -7.32 8.57
C TYR A 125 -4.09 -6.98 8.71
N SER A 126 -4.80 -7.62 9.64
CA SER A 126 -6.20 -7.30 9.93
C SER A 126 -6.36 -5.87 10.47
N LEU A 127 -5.46 -5.42 11.34
CA LEU A 127 -5.42 -4.05 11.87
C LEU A 127 -5.07 -3.01 10.79
N SER A 128 -4.34 -3.40 9.75
CA SER A 128 -4.02 -2.54 8.61
C SER A 128 -5.20 -2.36 7.64
N MET A 129 -6.27 -3.16 7.77
CA MET A 129 -7.43 -3.09 6.90
C MET A 129 -8.46 -2.05 7.41
N PRO A 130 -8.91 -1.10 6.57
CA PRO A 130 -9.75 0.02 7.00
C PRO A 130 -11.20 -0.34 7.41
N GLN A 131 -11.66 -1.58 7.20
CA GLN A 131 -13.09 -1.94 7.30
C GLN A 131 -13.40 -3.08 8.30
N LYS A 132 -12.47 -3.46 9.19
CA LYS A 132 -12.57 -4.73 9.95
C LYS A 132 -12.78 -4.64 11.46
N ALA A 133 -13.32 -3.53 11.99
CA ALA A 133 -13.61 -3.42 13.43
C ALA A 133 -14.43 -4.61 14.00
N GLU A 134 -15.41 -5.10 13.25
CA GLU A 134 -16.20 -6.29 13.63
C GLU A 134 -15.42 -7.61 13.52
N GLY A 135 -14.44 -7.67 12.61
CA GLY A 135 -13.60 -8.83 12.35
C GLY A 135 -12.58 -9.13 13.46
N TYR A 136 -12.24 -8.15 14.28
CA TYR A 136 -11.26 -8.35 15.35
C TYR A 136 -11.77 -9.26 16.45
N THR A 137 -13.07 -9.25 16.71
CA THR A 137 -13.66 -10.04 17.80
C THR A 137 -13.46 -11.53 17.56
N TRP A 138 -13.83 -12.03 16.37
CA TRP A 138 -13.71 -13.45 16.04
C TRP A 138 -12.25 -13.91 15.96
N LEU A 139 -11.36 -13.06 15.45
CA LEU A 139 -9.94 -13.38 15.34
C LEU A 139 -9.31 -13.58 16.73
N LEU A 140 -9.68 -12.73 17.69
CA LEU A 140 -9.22 -12.84 19.07
C LEU A 140 -9.90 -13.97 19.84
N ASP A 141 -11.15 -14.32 19.52
CA ASP A 141 -11.83 -15.48 20.10
C ASP A 141 -11.18 -16.78 19.62
N GLU A 142 -10.89 -16.90 18.32
CA GLU A 142 -10.17 -18.06 17.76
C GLU A 142 -8.74 -18.16 18.33
N LEU A 143 -8.07 -17.02 18.52
CA LEU A 143 -6.76 -17.00 19.20
C LEU A 143 -6.83 -17.51 20.63
N LYS A 144 -7.87 -17.13 21.36
CA LYS A 144 -8.12 -17.63 22.72
C LYS A 144 -8.31 -19.13 22.76
N GLU A 145 -9.08 -19.69 21.83
CA GLU A 145 -9.28 -21.14 21.72
C GLU A 145 -7.95 -21.85 21.51
N TYR A 146 -7.10 -21.36 20.60
CA TYR A 146 -5.81 -21.98 20.33
C TYR A 146 -4.85 -21.87 21.52
N MET A 147 -4.85 -20.74 22.21
CA MET A 147 -4.06 -20.52 23.44
C MET A 147 -4.50 -21.43 24.59
N LEU A 148 -5.80 -21.71 24.73
CA LEU A 148 -6.32 -22.65 25.74
C LEU A 148 -5.83 -24.07 25.50
N GLU A 149 -5.69 -24.49 24.24
CA GLU A 149 -5.22 -25.83 23.89
C GLU A 149 -3.70 -26.01 24.08
N VAL A 150 -2.95 -24.93 24.29
CA VAL A 150 -1.54 -25.03 24.66
C VAL A 150 -1.41 -25.65 26.04
N THR A 151 -0.81 -26.84 26.07
CA THR A 151 -0.53 -27.62 27.27
C THR A 151 0.94 -28.04 27.29
N MET A 152 1.34 -28.80 28.30
CA MET A 152 2.69 -29.39 28.35
C MET A 152 2.98 -30.25 27.11
N VAL A 153 1.98 -30.98 26.57
CA VAL A 153 2.15 -31.83 25.38
C VAL A 153 2.57 -31.03 24.15
N SER A 154 2.13 -29.78 24.03
CA SER A 154 2.50 -28.88 22.93
C SER A 154 4.01 -28.56 22.90
N PHE A 155 4.71 -28.73 24.02
CA PHE A 155 6.17 -28.57 24.13
C PHE A 155 6.91 -29.90 24.12
N GLY A 156 6.21 -31.03 24.12
CA GLY A 156 6.77 -32.38 24.21
C GLY A 156 6.80 -32.95 25.63
N SER A 157 7.70 -33.90 25.86
CA SER A 157 7.89 -34.55 27.15
C SER A 157 9.30 -34.30 27.68
N GLY A 158 9.42 -33.98 28.97
CA GLY A 158 10.72 -33.68 29.56
C GLY A 158 10.68 -33.36 31.05
N THR A 159 11.82 -32.92 31.58
CA THR A 159 11.97 -32.50 32.99
C THR A 159 11.47 -31.06 33.19
N PRO A 160 11.30 -30.59 34.44
CA PRO A 160 10.99 -29.19 34.72
C PRO A 160 11.92 -28.19 34.00
N GLU A 161 13.22 -28.49 33.94
CA GLU A 161 14.22 -27.67 33.25
C GLU A 161 14.00 -27.64 31.73
N PHE A 162 13.58 -28.76 31.14
CA PHE A 162 13.21 -28.82 29.72
C PHE A 162 12.05 -27.86 29.44
N PHE A 163 10.96 -27.92 30.21
CA PHE A 163 9.81 -27.05 30.01
C PHE A 163 10.14 -25.57 30.21
N LYS A 164 10.95 -25.24 31.23
CA LYS A 164 11.43 -23.88 31.44
C LYS A 164 12.21 -23.35 30.23
N LYS A 165 13.06 -24.19 29.62
CA LYS A 165 13.82 -23.84 28.42
C LYS A 165 12.92 -23.73 27.18
N ALA A 166 12.04 -24.70 26.95
CA ALA A 166 11.14 -24.74 25.80
C ALA A 166 10.18 -23.55 25.78
N VAL A 167 9.60 -23.18 26.92
CA VAL A 167 8.76 -21.97 27.03
C VAL A 167 9.59 -20.71 26.74
N LYS A 168 10.83 -20.63 27.22
CA LYS A 168 11.72 -19.50 26.93
C LYS A 168 12.04 -19.38 25.44
N GLU A 169 12.27 -20.50 24.75
CA GLU A 169 12.52 -20.54 23.31
C GLU A 169 11.26 -20.17 22.51
N PHE A 170 10.08 -20.61 22.94
CA PHE A 170 8.83 -20.15 22.33
C PHE A 170 8.63 -18.64 22.52
N LYS A 171 8.89 -18.12 23.74
CA LYS A 171 8.78 -16.69 24.03
C LYS A 171 9.70 -15.81 23.18
N SER A 172 10.87 -16.31 22.77
CA SER A 172 11.77 -15.52 21.90
C SER A 172 11.20 -15.27 20.50
N ILE A 173 10.23 -16.07 20.05
CA ILE A 173 9.50 -15.89 18.78
C ILE A 173 8.18 -15.15 19.03
N PHE A 174 7.49 -15.47 20.13
CA PHE A 174 6.21 -14.89 20.49
C PHE A 174 6.30 -13.40 20.85
N ASP A 175 7.26 -13.01 21.71
CA ASP A 175 7.35 -11.64 22.24
C ASP A 175 7.58 -10.59 21.12
N PRO A 176 8.40 -10.83 20.08
CA PRO A 176 8.50 -9.93 18.94
C PRO A 176 7.17 -9.69 18.20
N ILE A 177 6.37 -10.74 17.99
CA ILE A 177 5.08 -10.64 17.30
C ILE A 177 4.08 -9.87 18.18
N ASP A 178 4.07 -10.14 19.48
CA ASP A 178 3.26 -9.40 20.44
C ASP A 178 3.60 -7.90 20.45
N ASN A 179 4.89 -7.55 20.42
CA ASN A 179 5.34 -6.16 20.34
C ASN A 179 4.90 -5.50 19.03
N GLU A 180 5.02 -6.17 17.88
CA GLU A 180 4.55 -5.67 16.59
C GLU A 180 3.05 -5.32 16.61
N ILE A 181 2.24 -6.19 17.23
CA ILE A 181 0.79 -5.95 17.38
C ILE A 181 0.52 -4.74 18.28
N LYS A 182 1.23 -4.62 19.41
CA LYS A 182 1.07 -3.52 20.38
C LYS A 182 1.52 -2.16 19.83
N GLU A 183 2.53 -2.15 18.97
CA GLU A 183 3.06 -0.94 18.32
C GLU A 183 2.23 -0.50 17.11
N HIS A 184 1.30 -1.33 16.64
CA HIS A 184 0.48 -1.04 15.48
C HIS A 184 -0.41 0.20 15.72
N GLN A 185 -0.48 1.12 14.75
CA GLN A 185 -1.23 2.39 14.86
C GLN A 185 -2.72 2.20 15.24
N ASN A 186 -3.30 1.08 14.83
CA ASN A 186 -4.70 0.71 15.04
C ASN A 186 -4.91 -0.24 16.24
N PHE A 187 -3.89 -0.46 17.07
CA PHE A 187 -3.97 -1.35 18.25
C PHE A 187 -5.09 -0.95 19.22
N ILE A 188 -5.45 0.33 19.26
CA ILE A 188 -6.55 0.86 20.09
C ILE A 188 -7.88 0.11 19.92
N TYR A 189 -8.15 -0.47 18.74
CA TYR A 189 -9.39 -1.21 18.48
C TYR A 189 -9.45 -2.58 19.18
N ILE A 190 -8.31 -3.15 19.53
CA ILE A 190 -8.22 -4.48 20.13
C ILE A 190 -7.60 -4.48 21.52
N LYS A 191 -7.08 -3.33 21.96
CA LYS A 191 -6.22 -3.18 23.14
C LYS A 191 -6.70 -3.96 24.35
N ASP A 192 -7.91 -3.71 24.82
CA ASP A 192 -8.37 -4.27 26.09
C ASP A 192 -8.47 -5.80 26.03
N LYS A 193 -9.14 -6.33 24.99
CA LYS A 193 -9.33 -7.77 24.81
C LYS A 193 -8.00 -8.48 24.53
N TYR A 194 -7.15 -7.90 23.68
CA TYR A 194 -5.86 -8.49 23.33
C TYR A 194 -4.88 -8.46 24.50
N THR A 195 -4.77 -7.35 25.24
CA THR A 195 -3.90 -7.27 26.41
C THR A 195 -4.30 -8.28 27.47
N GLN A 196 -5.59 -8.39 27.80
CA GLN A 196 -6.07 -9.40 28.74
C GLN A 196 -5.74 -10.82 28.26
N LEU A 197 -5.97 -11.11 26.98
CA LEU A 197 -5.70 -12.41 26.38
C LEU A 197 -4.21 -12.81 26.50
N ILE A 198 -3.30 -11.87 26.21
CA ILE A 198 -1.86 -12.09 26.29
C ILE A 198 -1.40 -12.25 27.75
N ASP A 199 -1.95 -11.48 28.68
CA ASP A 199 -1.63 -11.60 30.11
C ASP A 199 -2.05 -12.97 30.66
N ASP A 200 -3.27 -13.41 30.36
CA ASP A 200 -3.79 -14.71 30.73
C ASP A 200 -2.95 -15.86 30.12
N PHE A 201 -2.56 -15.73 28.85
CA PHE A 201 -1.71 -16.72 28.19
C PHE A 201 -0.29 -16.76 28.78
N ASN A 202 0.28 -15.61 29.17
CA ASN A 202 1.56 -15.57 29.88
C ASN A 202 1.51 -16.28 31.23
N ILE A 203 0.40 -16.18 31.96
CA ILE A 203 0.19 -16.94 33.21
C ILE A 203 0.18 -18.44 32.90
N ARG A 204 -0.49 -18.87 31.83
CA ARG A 204 -0.51 -20.26 31.38
C ARG A 204 0.89 -20.78 31.04
N LEU A 205 1.65 -20.03 30.26
CA LEU A 205 3.04 -20.35 29.91
C LEU A 205 3.92 -20.41 31.16
N HIS A 206 3.71 -19.52 32.13
CA HIS A 206 4.41 -19.57 33.42
C HIS A 206 4.09 -20.85 34.18
N ASN A 207 2.81 -21.24 34.27
CA ASN A 207 2.40 -22.48 34.92
C ASN A 207 3.09 -23.70 34.28
N ILE A 208 3.10 -23.78 32.94
CA ILE A 208 3.80 -24.83 32.19
C ILE A 208 5.30 -24.81 32.48
N ALA A 209 5.94 -23.64 32.45
CA ALA A 209 7.37 -23.48 32.75
C ALA A 209 7.74 -23.87 34.18
N THR A 210 6.80 -23.74 35.13
CA THR A 210 6.94 -24.20 36.53
C THR A 210 6.52 -25.65 36.73
N PHE A 211 6.34 -26.41 35.64
CA PHE A 211 5.98 -27.82 35.65
C PHE A 211 4.65 -28.07 36.37
N LYS A 212 3.59 -27.39 35.93
CA LYS A 212 2.21 -27.62 36.37
C LYS A 212 1.33 -27.95 35.17
N ASN A 213 0.35 -28.83 35.38
CA ASN A 213 -0.72 -29.00 34.40
C ASN A 213 -1.60 -27.75 34.35
N VAL A 214 -2.34 -27.58 33.25
CA VAL A 214 -3.18 -26.41 33.00
C VAL A 214 -4.59 -26.83 32.58
N ASP A 215 -5.57 -26.02 32.94
CA ASP A 215 -7.00 -26.30 32.70
C ASP A 215 -7.43 -25.90 31.28
N LEU A 216 -8.13 -26.77 30.56
CA LEU A 216 -8.53 -26.53 29.16
C LEU A 216 -9.65 -25.48 28.98
N THR A 217 -10.28 -25.04 30.07
CA THR A 217 -11.40 -24.06 30.04
C THR A 217 -10.99 -22.68 30.54
N GLU A 218 -9.96 -22.59 31.39
CA GLU A 218 -9.48 -21.34 31.97
C GLU A 218 -7.97 -21.19 31.81
N MET A 219 -7.51 -20.12 31.16
CA MET A 219 -6.10 -19.91 30.83
C MET A 219 -5.19 -19.85 32.06
N THR A 220 -5.67 -19.21 33.12
CA THR A 220 -4.89 -18.86 34.33
C THR A 220 -4.82 -20.00 35.35
N LYS A 221 -5.67 -21.02 35.21
CA LYS A 221 -5.87 -22.07 36.21
C LYS A 221 -4.87 -23.23 36.01
N ALA A 222 -4.08 -23.49 37.06
CA ALA A 222 -3.19 -24.64 37.14
C ALA A 222 -3.90 -25.84 37.80
N ILE A 223 -3.58 -27.04 37.34
CA ILE A 223 -4.11 -28.30 37.88
C ILE A 223 -2.94 -29.07 38.53
N PRO A 224 -3.09 -29.57 39.76
CA PRO A 224 -2.09 -30.44 40.38
C PRO A 224 -1.95 -31.74 39.58
N PHE A 225 -0.75 -32.34 39.57
CA PHE A 225 -0.62 -33.70 39.06
C PHE A 225 -1.46 -34.65 39.92
N PRO A 226 -2.14 -35.64 39.32
CA PRO A 226 -2.81 -36.65 40.10
C PRO A 226 -1.81 -37.33 41.03
N ASP A 227 -2.08 -37.32 42.34
CA ASP A 227 -1.38 -38.16 43.30
C ASP A 227 -1.68 -39.62 42.94
N TYR A 228 -0.78 -40.26 42.19
CA TYR A 228 -0.81 -41.70 42.05
C TYR A 228 -0.41 -42.28 43.40
N LYS A 229 -1.40 -42.50 44.28
CA LYS A 229 -1.27 -43.50 45.33
C LYS A 229 -1.13 -44.84 44.62
N TYR A 230 0.08 -45.38 44.62
CA TYR A 230 0.25 -46.80 44.37
C TYR A 230 -0.39 -47.50 45.57
N ASP A 231 -1.53 -48.15 45.34
CA ASP A 231 -2.03 -49.14 46.29
C ASP A 231 -1.01 -50.28 46.26
N ASP A 232 -0.19 -50.34 47.31
CA ASP A 232 0.79 -51.42 47.57
C ASP A 232 0.10 -52.79 47.71
#